data_AF-H6WP41-F1
#
_entry.id   AF-H6WP41-F1
#
_cell.length_a   1.000
_cell.length_b   1.000
_cell.length_c   1.000
_cell.angle_alpha   90.00
_cell.angle_beta   90.00
_cell.angle_gamma   90.00
#
_symmetry.space_group_name_H-M   'P 1'
#
loop_
_entity.id
_entity.type
_entity.pdbx_description
1 polymer ?
#
loop_
_entity_poly.entity_id
_entity_poly.type
_entity_poly.pdbx_seq_one_letter_code
_entity_poly.pdbx_strand_id
1 'polypeptide(L)'
;FYPGNGTAPRVDCSYVGDESRPLEVEYYPVNGTFNLHYFPYYGKKAQPTYSNPLVAVKFLNITKNVEVQIVCKIIGAGITFDNVHDPYEGKVEFKLKIEDGAA
;
A
#
# COMPACT_ATOMS: atom_id res chain seq x y z
N PHE A 1 -14.38 11.87 -4.49
CA PHE A 1 -13.66 10.66 -4.94
C PHE A 1 -14.41 9.44 -4.42
N TYR A 2 -14.80 8.53 -5.32
CA TYR A 2 -15.51 7.29 -5.00
C TYR A 2 -14.66 6.13 -5.54
N PRO A 3 -13.83 5.49 -4.70
CA PRO A 3 -12.86 4.52 -5.19
C PRO A 3 -13.53 3.23 -5.68
N GLY A 4 -12.92 2.60 -6.68
CA GLY A 4 -13.19 1.20 -7.02
C GLY A 4 -14.56 0.92 -7.62
N ASN A 5 -15.33 1.94 -8.00
CA ASN A 5 -16.67 1.79 -8.58
C ASN A 5 -17.57 0.86 -7.73
N GLY A 6 -17.51 0.99 -6.40
CA GLY A 6 -18.26 0.15 -5.47
C GLY A 6 -17.53 -1.11 -4.99
N THR A 7 -16.26 -1.29 -5.36
CA THR A 7 -15.36 -2.29 -4.77
C THR A 7 -14.33 -1.62 -3.86
N ALA A 8 -14.08 -2.22 -2.70
CA ALA A 8 -13.08 -1.71 -1.77
C ALA A 8 -11.67 -1.79 -2.39
N PRO A 9 -10.96 -0.67 -2.58
CA PRO A 9 -9.59 -0.72 -3.06
C PRO A 9 -8.70 -1.43 -2.03
N ARG A 10 -7.62 -2.05 -2.49
CA ARG A 10 -6.69 -2.77 -1.61
C ARG A 10 -5.23 -2.42 -1.87
N VAL A 11 -4.41 -2.58 -0.85
CA VAL A 11 -2.95 -2.52 -0.98
C VAL A 11 -2.43 -3.83 -1.52
N ASP A 12 -1.51 -3.76 -2.48
CA ASP A 12 -0.75 -4.89 -3.01
C ASP A 12 0.73 -4.52 -3.05
N CYS A 13 1.62 -5.34 -2.47
CA CYS A 13 3.03 -5.03 -2.32
C CYS A 13 3.91 -6.12 -2.94
N SER A 14 4.91 -5.70 -3.71
CA SER A 14 5.86 -6.60 -4.38
C SER A 14 7.27 -6.02 -4.38
N TYR A 15 8.26 -6.83 -4.77
CA TYR A 15 9.57 -6.28 -5.12
C TYR A 15 9.47 -5.42 -6.38
N VAL A 16 10.33 -4.41 -6.48
CA VAL A 16 10.49 -3.63 -7.72
C VAL A 16 11.27 -4.43 -8.74
N GLY A 17 10.70 -4.60 -9.94
CA GLY A 17 11.40 -5.17 -11.09
C GLY A 17 11.58 -6.70 -11.10
N ASP A 18 11.08 -7.43 -10.09
CA ASP A 18 11.19 -8.88 -10.02
C ASP A 18 9.82 -9.53 -9.71
N GLU A 19 9.18 -10.06 -10.74
CA GLU A 19 7.94 -10.85 -10.62
C GLU A 19 8.22 -12.33 -10.34
N SER A 20 9.48 -12.79 -10.48
CA SER A 20 9.85 -14.19 -10.31
C SER A 20 10.02 -14.59 -8.85
N ARG A 21 10.35 -13.62 -7.99
CA ARG A 21 10.45 -13.81 -6.54
C ARG A 21 9.24 -13.19 -5.83
N PRO A 22 8.24 -13.99 -5.41
CA PRO A 22 7.09 -13.44 -4.71
C PRO A 22 7.49 -12.88 -3.33
N LEU A 23 6.99 -11.69 -3.01
CA LEU A 23 7.07 -11.11 -1.68
C LEU A 23 5.93 -11.70 -0.83
N GLU A 24 6.27 -12.38 0.26
CA GLU A 24 5.28 -12.92 1.19
C GLU A 24 4.90 -11.85 2.20
N VAL A 25 3.61 -11.52 2.21
CA VAL A 25 3.03 -10.43 2.98
C VAL A 25 1.74 -10.86 3.66
N GLU A 26 1.52 -10.32 4.85
CA GLU A 26 0.26 -10.40 5.58
C GLU A 26 -0.31 -9.00 5.77
N TYR A 27 -1.59 -8.83 5.45
CA TYR A 27 -2.27 -7.54 5.49
C TYR A 27 -3.23 -7.42 6.67
N TYR A 28 -3.28 -6.22 7.24
CA TYR A 28 -4.20 -5.88 8.32
C TYR A 28 -4.93 -4.57 7.97
N PRO A 29 -6.26 -4.57 7.79
CA PRO A 29 -7.17 -5.72 7.87
C PRO A 29 -6.89 -6.78 6.79
N VAL A 30 -7.47 -7.96 6.95
CA VAL A 30 -7.38 -9.05 5.97
C VAL A 30 -7.71 -8.53 4.57
N ASN A 31 -6.95 -8.96 3.56
CA ASN A 31 -6.98 -8.47 2.17
C ASN A 31 -6.46 -7.06 1.93
N GLY A 32 -6.02 -6.33 2.96
CA GLY A 32 -5.42 -5.01 2.83
C GLY A 32 -6.38 -3.97 2.25
N THR A 33 -7.68 -4.12 2.49
CA THR A 33 -8.73 -3.30 1.88
C THR A 33 -9.05 -2.05 2.67
N PHE A 34 -9.38 -0.97 1.98
CA PHE A 34 -9.99 0.23 2.57
C PHE A 34 -11.51 0.15 2.47
N ASN A 35 -12.21 0.10 3.61
CA ASN A 35 -13.67 -0.03 3.64
C ASN A 35 -14.35 1.16 2.95
N LEU A 36 -15.36 0.89 2.11
CA LEU A 36 -16.10 1.90 1.36
C LEU A 36 -16.84 2.91 2.24
N HIS A 37 -17.14 2.59 3.50
CA HIS A 37 -17.79 3.51 4.44
C HIS A 37 -16.97 4.79 4.72
N TYR A 38 -15.65 4.76 4.50
CA TYR A 38 -14.81 5.96 4.63
C TYR A 38 -14.96 6.93 3.44
N PHE A 39 -15.72 6.57 2.41
CA PHE A 39 -15.87 7.36 1.19
C PHE A 39 -17.34 7.74 0.94
N PRO A 40 -17.60 8.92 0.36
CA PRO A 40 -16.63 9.96 0.01
C PRO A 40 -16.22 10.82 1.22
N TYR A 41 -14.99 11.33 1.18
CA TYR A 41 -14.55 12.39 2.08
C TYR A 41 -15.12 13.74 1.63
N TYR A 42 -15.86 14.41 2.51
CA TYR A 42 -16.53 15.69 2.25
C TYR A 42 -15.73 16.91 2.71
N GLY A 43 -14.50 16.70 3.17
CA GLY A 43 -13.60 17.78 3.62
C GLY A 43 -13.68 18.06 5.12
N LYS A 44 -12.59 18.64 5.65
CA LYS A 44 -12.35 18.84 7.09
C LYS A 44 -13.45 19.64 7.80
N LYS A 45 -14.08 20.58 7.09
CA LYS A 45 -15.17 21.38 7.65
C LYS A 45 -16.45 20.55 7.88
N ALA A 46 -16.78 19.68 6.93
CA ALA A 46 -17.98 18.84 6.99
C ALA A 46 -17.77 17.61 7.89
N GLN A 47 -16.55 17.07 7.92
CA GLN A 47 -16.18 15.89 8.69
C GLN A 47 -14.93 16.18 9.54
N PRO A 48 -15.04 16.93 10.65
CA PRO A 48 -13.90 17.40 11.44
C PRO A 48 -13.14 16.28 12.17
N THR A 49 -13.79 15.16 12.45
CA THR A 49 -13.21 13.98 13.11
C THR A 49 -12.88 12.85 12.13
N TYR A 50 -12.97 13.11 10.81
CA TYR A 50 -12.59 12.13 9.81
C TYR A 50 -11.12 11.72 9.97
N SER A 51 -10.87 10.42 9.90
CA SER A 51 -9.53 9.84 9.89
C SER A 51 -9.41 8.92 8.69
N ASN A 52 -8.29 9.03 7.98
CA ASN A 52 -8.00 8.17 6.83
C ASN A 52 -7.93 6.70 7.29
N PRO A 53 -8.56 5.76 6.55
CA PRO A 53 -8.38 4.34 6.83
C PRO A 53 -6.92 3.94 6.57
N LEU A 54 -6.40 3.03 7.40
CA LEU A 54 -5.02 2.56 7.33
C LEU A 54 -4.98 1.07 7.03
N VAL A 55 -3.91 0.65 6.35
CA VAL A 55 -3.58 -0.76 6.14
C VAL A 55 -2.15 -0.97 6.61
N ALA A 56 -1.92 -1.98 7.44
CA ALA A 56 -0.59 -2.43 7.80
C ALA A 56 -0.19 -3.63 6.94
N VAL A 57 1.07 -3.63 6.53
CA VAL A 57 1.68 -4.70 5.72
C VAL A 57 2.81 -5.30 6.54
N LYS A 58 2.72 -6.60 6.80
CA LYS A 58 3.72 -7.36 7.53
C LYS A 58 4.48 -8.22 6.54
N PHE A 59 5.74 -7.88 6.30
CA PHE A 59 6.62 -8.63 5.41
C PHE A 59 7.15 -9.88 6.11
N LEU A 60 7.02 -11.03 5.47
CA LEU A 60 7.32 -12.33 6.07
C LEU A 60 8.67 -12.90 5.58
N ASN A 61 9.07 -12.61 4.34
CA ASN A 61 10.22 -13.23 3.68
C ASN A 61 11.33 -12.24 3.24
N ILE A 62 11.59 -11.20 4.04
CA ILE A 62 12.69 -10.25 3.79
C ILE A 62 14.02 -10.85 4.20
N THR A 63 14.97 -10.92 3.26
CA THR A 63 16.34 -11.35 3.53
C THR A 63 17.09 -10.30 4.35
N LYS A 64 17.69 -10.72 5.47
CA LYS A 64 18.48 -9.83 6.33
C LYS A 64 19.80 -9.43 5.69
N ASN A 65 20.31 -8.28 6.13
CA ASN A 65 21.55 -7.64 5.68
C ASN A 65 21.61 -7.34 4.17
N VAL A 66 20.50 -7.50 3.46
CA VAL A 66 20.34 -7.19 2.03
C VAL A 66 19.37 -6.01 1.91
N GLU A 67 19.76 -4.98 1.15
CA GLU A 67 18.84 -3.92 0.77
C GLU A 67 17.92 -4.42 -0.35
N VAL A 68 16.61 -4.32 -0.13
CA VAL A 68 15.58 -4.60 -1.12
C VAL A 68 14.78 -3.35 -1.42
N GLN A 69 14.16 -3.30 -2.60
CA GLN A 69 13.25 -2.23 -2.99
C GLN A 69 11.84 -2.79 -3.13
N ILE A 70 10.88 -2.20 -2.41
CA ILE A 70 9.49 -2.64 -2.34
C ILE A 70 8.61 -1.55 -2.96
N VAL A 71 7.62 -1.97 -3.74
CA VAL A 71 6.53 -1.12 -4.23
C VAL A 71 5.22 -1.61 -3.64
N CYS A 72 4.45 -0.71 -3.05
CA CYS A 72 3.07 -0.96 -2.63
C CYS A 72 2.12 -0.10 -3.47
N LYS A 73 1.20 -0.75 -4.18
CA LYS A 73 0.22 -0.15 -5.09
C LYS A 73 -1.17 -0.22 -4.49
N ILE A 74 -2.02 0.72 -4.86
CA ILE A 74 -3.45 0.66 -4.56
C ILE A 74 -4.15 0.07 -5.77
N ILE A 75 -4.75 -1.11 -5.60
CA ILE A 75 -5.53 -1.80 -6.61
C ILE A 75 -6.99 -1.41 -6.45
N GLY A 76 -7.55 -0.73 -7.45
CA GLY A 76 -8.96 -0.36 -7.50
C GLY A 76 -9.32 0.33 -8.81
N ALA A 77 -10.58 0.20 -9.24
CA ALA A 77 -11.06 0.88 -10.43
C ALA A 77 -10.90 2.41 -10.31
N GLY A 78 -10.32 3.03 -11.35
CA GLY A 78 -10.05 4.46 -11.41
C GLY A 78 -8.83 4.94 -10.62
N ILE A 79 -7.99 4.03 -10.13
CA ILE A 79 -6.73 4.35 -9.45
C ILE A 79 -5.57 3.96 -10.38
N THR A 80 -4.74 4.95 -10.73
CA THR A 80 -3.56 4.81 -11.58
C THR A 80 -2.29 4.81 -10.74
N PHE A 81 -1.22 4.19 -11.25
CA PHE A 81 0.09 4.09 -10.58
C PHE A 81 1.27 4.09 -11.57
N ASP A 82 1.01 4.48 -12.81
CA ASP A 82 1.92 4.50 -13.96
C ASP A 82 2.37 5.92 -14.35
N ASN A 83 2.01 6.93 -13.56
CA ASN A 83 2.45 8.30 -13.78
C ASN A 83 3.97 8.43 -13.59
N VAL A 84 4.68 8.80 -14.67
CA VAL A 84 6.14 8.95 -14.68
C VAL A 84 6.62 10.25 -14.03
N HIS A 85 5.72 11.23 -13.86
CA HIS A 85 6.03 12.53 -13.27
C HIS A 85 5.71 12.58 -11.77
N ASP A 86 4.84 11.69 -11.29
CA ASP A 86 4.51 11.56 -9.87
C ASP A 86 4.75 10.12 -9.39
N PRO A 87 5.91 9.86 -8.72
CA PRO A 87 6.23 8.53 -8.22
C PRO A 87 5.34 8.07 -7.05
N TYR A 88 4.48 8.94 -6.51
CA TYR A 88 3.59 8.65 -5.37
C TYR A 88 2.10 8.60 -5.75
N GLU A 89 1.77 8.73 -7.04
CA GLU A 89 0.39 8.57 -7.51
C GLU A 89 -0.02 7.10 -7.42
N GLY A 90 -0.95 6.77 -6.52
CA GLY A 90 -1.51 5.41 -6.36
C GLY A 90 -0.52 4.31 -5.98
N LYS A 91 0.74 4.65 -5.71
CA LYS A 91 1.77 3.74 -5.21
C LYS A 91 2.74 4.44 -4.27
N VAL A 92 3.54 3.66 -3.56
CA VAL A 92 4.71 4.11 -2.83
C VAL A 92 5.84 3.11 -3.02
N GLU A 93 7.04 3.62 -3.32
CA GLU A 93 8.26 2.84 -3.43
C GLU A 93 9.23 3.21 -2.31
N PHE A 94 9.82 2.21 -1.66
CA PHE A 94 10.79 2.44 -0.59
C PHE A 94 11.85 1.35 -0.53
N LYS A 95 13.02 1.71 -0.01
CA LYS A 95 14.11 0.79 0.27
C LYS A 95 13.99 0.26 1.69
N LEU A 96 14.25 -1.03 1.86
CA LEU A 96 14.21 -1.72 3.16
C LEU A 96 15.45 -2.58 3.31
N LYS A 97 16.13 -2.46 4.45
CA LYS A 97 17.20 -3.37 4.88
C LYS A 97 16.93 -3.73 6.33
N ILE A 98 16.83 -5.02 6.63
CA ILE A 98 16.72 -5.53 7.99
C ILE A 98 18.11 -5.98 8.42
N GLU A 99 18.73 -5.28 9.35
CA GLU A 99 20.03 -5.68 9.90
C GLU A 99 19.84 -6.75 10.97
N ASP A 100 20.77 -7.70 11.05
CA ASP A 100 20.86 -8.53 12.25
C ASP A 100 21.19 -7.64 13.44
N GLY A 101 20.41 -7.76 14.52
CA GLY A 101 20.73 -7.06 15.76
C GLY A 101 22.13 -7.49 16.19
N ALA A 102 23.03 -6.53 16.37
CA ALA A 102 24.26 -6.75 17.09
C ALA A 102 23.88 -7.30 18.48
N ALA A 103 24.25 -8.56 18.74
CA ALA A 103 24.11 -9.18 20.05
C ALA A 103 24.97 -8.47 21.08
#